data_AF-A0A7S4GKY4-F1
#
_entry.id   AF-A0A7S4GKY4-F1
#
_cell.length_a   1.000
_cell.length_b   1.000
_cell.length_c   1.000
_cell.angle_alpha   90.00
_cell.angle_beta   90.00
_cell.angle_gamma   90.00
#
_symmetry.space_group_name_H-M   'P 1'
#
loop_
_entity.id
_entity.type
_entity.pdbx_description
1 polymer ?
#
loop_
_entity_poly.entity_id
_entity_poly.type
_entity_poly.pdbx_seq_one_letter_code
_entity_poly.pdbx_strand_id
1 'polypeptide(L)'
;NKDEKWLKRLSALGCHLLCSAVMTVQSKEVVKYEHAFPDADLGFRSHFSSLLFSGSWGLTALEVATLVSLFGASKLLPAEKLDVCGSMPFKEFSRFLLAKAVVTRLYNTYLEAVFFAFPKYRTQPSREHALHQKKDLCGRDMEQLSSIHRHDKITMLSQFGLNLALYFGVPGFFPGAAAPQAMHERLLRLLGNHYVLSFGMYWMHRALHVVPMLWEKIHSFHHWARHPLSRNTYQDHWLDNFANAIVGHGFAQVLVPLDNSTFWFSHMFRIFESLEKHSGVSCGFNLAHTVQRWLPFAQMPHHHDWHHEGHKGCNYTFSSLGGVWDCVFGTRKAGRAADLVDGSATRWDKQPSLGRRGKSILDHPVVCVSPVIAVGVAAGLKLQRDGFRVLQR
;
A
#
# COMPACT_ATOMS: atom_id res chain seq x y z
N ASN A 1 4.92 37.40 -32.06
CA ASN A 1 5.07 38.59 -32.94
C ASN A 1 4.40 39.86 -32.41
N LYS A 2 4.12 39.97 -31.09
CA LYS A 2 3.81 41.23 -30.40
C LYS A 2 4.77 41.51 -29.22
N ASP A 3 5.49 40.49 -28.75
CA ASP A 3 6.43 40.60 -27.61
C ASP A 3 7.82 41.13 -27.99
N GLU A 4 8.25 40.98 -29.25
CA GLU A 4 9.54 41.52 -29.73
C GLU A 4 9.55 43.06 -29.86
N LYS A 5 8.39 43.70 -29.97
CA LYS A 5 8.29 45.18 -30.09
C LYS A 5 8.44 45.88 -28.74
N TRP A 6 8.20 45.19 -27.62
CA TRP A 6 8.36 45.74 -26.27
C TRP A 6 9.83 45.78 -25.82
N LEU A 7 10.59 44.73 -26.13
CA LEU A 7 12.00 44.64 -25.74
C LEU A 7 12.88 45.68 -26.46
N LYS A 8 12.57 46.04 -27.71
CA LYS A 8 13.30 47.09 -28.46
C LYS A 8 13.03 48.52 -27.96
N ARG A 9 11.98 48.76 -27.17
CA ARG A 9 11.71 50.09 -26.58
C ARG A 9 12.48 50.34 -25.28
N LEU A 10 12.90 49.27 -24.58
CA LEU A 10 13.65 49.39 -23.33
C LEU A 10 15.16 49.64 -23.56
N SER A 11 15.69 49.32 -24.74
CA SER A 11 17.10 49.59 -25.06
C SER A 11 17.39 51.04 -25.50
N ALA A 12 16.37 51.88 -25.65
CA ALA A 12 16.50 53.28 -26.09
C ALA A 12 16.58 54.29 -24.93
N LEU A 13 16.35 53.85 -23.70
CA LEU A 13 16.47 54.68 -22.49
C LEU A 13 17.73 54.24 -21.75
N GLY A 14 18.85 54.86 -22.13
CA GLY A 14 20.17 54.58 -21.59
C GLY A 14 20.21 54.67 -20.07
N CYS A 15 20.32 53.50 -19.42
CA CYS A 15 20.84 53.35 -18.08
C CYS A 15 21.93 52.29 -18.12
N HIS A 16 23.12 52.73 -18.55
CA HIS A 16 24.36 52.00 -18.27
C HIS A 16 24.67 52.16 -16.79
N LEU A 17 24.41 51.12 -16.00
CA LEU A 17 25.13 50.78 -14.76
C LEU A 17 24.44 49.56 -14.13
N LEU A 18 24.93 48.37 -14.45
CA LEU A 18 25.26 47.32 -13.48
C LEU A 18 25.84 46.09 -14.20
N CYS A 19 27.14 45.93 -13.97
CA CYS A 19 28.01 44.79 -14.20
C CYS A 19 27.36 43.40 -14.33
N SER A 20 27.80 42.70 -15.39
CA SER A 20 28.20 41.29 -15.43
C SER A 20 27.38 40.25 -14.65
N ALA A 21 26.51 39.57 -15.38
CA ALA A 21 26.35 38.12 -15.27
C ALA A 21 26.11 37.56 -16.68
N VAL A 22 27.19 37.16 -17.34
CA VAL A 22 27.12 36.34 -18.56
C VAL A 22 26.44 35.03 -18.18
N MET A 23 25.16 34.88 -18.49
CA MET A 23 24.51 33.57 -18.46
C MET A 23 25.05 32.76 -19.65
N THR A 24 26.13 32.03 -19.40
CA THR A 24 26.43 30.83 -20.16
C THR A 24 25.23 29.91 -20.00
N VAL A 25 24.46 29.77 -21.09
CA VAL A 25 23.49 28.69 -21.24
C VAL A 25 24.29 27.40 -21.15
N GLN A 26 24.31 26.79 -19.96
CA GLN A 26 24.84 25.45 -19.76
C GLN A 26 24.11 24.54 -20.77
N SER A 27 24.88 23.99 -21.69
CA SER A 27 24.45 22.91 -22.56
C SER A 27 23.74 21.86 -21.72
N LYS A 28 22.50 21.51 -22.09
CA LYS A 28 21.83 20.33 -21.55
C LYS A 28 22.75 19.14 -21.80
N GLU A 29 23.44 18.68 -20.75
CA GLU A 29 24.06 17.36 -20.80
C GLU A 29 22.97 16.36 -21.14
N VAL A 30 23.13 15.70 -22.28
CA VAL A 30 22.34 14.53 -22.62
C VAL A 30 22.81 13.43 -21.67
N VAL A 31 22.13 13.27 -20.55
CA VAL A 31 22.38 12.18 -19.61
C VAL A 31 22.12 10.88 -20.37
N LYS A 32 23.20 10.16 -20.71
CA LYS A 32 23.13 8.81 -21.26
C LYS A 32 22.74 7.88 -20.11
N TYR A 33 21.48 7.45 -20.12
CA TYR A 33 20.99 6.42 -19.21
C TYR A 33 21.45 5.06 -19.73
N GLU A 34 22.46 4.50 -19.09
CA GLU A 34 22.77 3.08 -19.26
C GLU A 34 21.94 2.31 -18.23
N HIS A 35 21.13 1.36 -18.72
CA HIS A 35 20.57 0.31 -17.89
C HIS A 35 21.77 -0.55 -17.47
N ALA A 36 22.48 -0.12 -16.44
CA ALA A 36 23.61 -0.87 -15.93
C ALA A 36 23.03 -2.13 -15.33
N PHE A 37 23.34 -3.27 -15.94
CA PHE A 37 23.21 -4.53 -15.23
C PHE A 37 23.99 -4.38 -13.93
N PRO A 38 23.42 -4.82 -12.80
CA PRO A 38 24.14 -4.79 -11.53
C PRO A 38 25.51 -5.42 -11.73
N ASP A 39 26.53 -4.76 -11.16
CA ASP A 39 27.94 -5.15 -11.25
C ASP A 39 28.08 -6.68 -11.13
N ALA A 40 28.81 -7.28 -12.06
CA ALA A 40 28.97 -8.74 -12.14
C ALA A 40 29.57 -9.32 -10.86
N ASP A 41 30.28 -8.49 -10.07
CA ASP A 41 30.86 -8.85 -8.78
C ASP A 41 29.85 -8.83 -7.63
N LEU A 42 28.63 -8.30 -7.84
CA LEU A 42 27.56 -8.39 -6.86
C LEU A 42 27.05 -9.83 -6.79
N GLY A 43 27.27 -10.49 -5.65
CA GLY A 43 26.68 -11.81 -5.42
C GLY A 43 25.16 -11.77 -5.43
N PHE A 44 24.49 -12.89 -5.76
CA PHE A 44 23.02 -13.03 -5.88
C PHE A 44 22.21 -12.37 -4.73
N ARG A 45 22.74 -12.38 -3.50
CA ARG A 45 22.12 -11.75 -2.32
C ARG A 45 21.98 -10.23 -2.39
N SER A 46 22.73 -9.57 -3.27
CA SER A 46 22.71 -8.13 -3.48
C SER A 46 21.73 -7.70 -4.58
N HIS A 47 21.18 -8.65 -5.35
CA HIS A 47 20.26 -8.37 -6.46
C HIS A 47 18.78 -8.40 -6.04
N PHE A 48 18.47 -9.02 -4.91
CA PHE A 48 17.12 -9.23 -4.43
C PHE A 48 16.98 -8.88 -2.95
N SER A 49 15.78 -8.51 -2.54
CA SER A 49 15.39 -8.46 -1.14
C SER A 49 15.73 -9.79 -0.48
N SER A 50 16.43 -9.70 0.66
CA SER A 50 16.86 -10.88 1.39
C SER A 50 15.67 -11.71 1.85
N LEU A 51 15.71 -13.01 1.56
CA LEU A 51 14.77 -13.97 2.13
C LEU A 51 14.87 -14.04 3.66
N LEU A 52 16.05 -13.75 4.21
CA LEU A 52 16.38 -13.91 5.62
C LEU A 52 16.37 -12.61 6.43
N PHE A 53 16.64 -11.47 5.78
CA PHE A 53 16.82 -10.18 6.45
C PHE A 53 15.80 -9.14 5.95
N SER A 54 15.40 -8.22 6.82
CA SER A 54 14.56 -7.08 6.44
C SER A 54 15.42 -5.98 5.79
N GLY A 55 14.83 -4.83 5.44
CA GLY A 55 15.56 -3.70 4.84
C GLY A 55 16.71 -3.11 5.68
N SER A 56 16.82 -3.49 6.97
CA SER A 56 17.99 -3.18 7.80
C SER A 56 18.20 -4.25 8.87
N TRP A 57 19.42 -4.33 9.41
CA TRP A 57 19.74 -5.20 10.55
C TRP A 57 18.90 -4.88 11.79
N GLY A 58 18.67 -3.60 12.08
CA GLY A 58 17.83 -3.20 13.20
C GLY A 58 16.38 -3.65 13.05
N LEU A 59 15.81 -3.55 11.83
CA LEU A 59 14.46 -4.02 11.56
C LEU A 59 14.38 -5.55 11.63
N THR A 60 15.40 -6.24 11.11
CA THR A 60 15.53 -7.71 11.20
C THR A 60 15.55 -8.16 12.66
N ALA A 61 16.39 -7.54 13.49
CA ALA A 61 16.49 -7.88 14.90
C ALA A 61 15.16 -7.67 15.64
N LEU A 62 14.43 -6.58 15.33
CA LEU A 62 13.09 -6.33 15.89
C LEU A 62 12.07 -7.38 15.47
N GLU A 63 12.04 -7.76 14.19
CA GLU A 63 11.12 -8.79 13.70
C GLU A 63 11.41 -10.14 14.35
N VAL A 64 12.69 -10.55 14.41
CA VAL A 64 13.09 -11.78 15.08
C VAL A 64 12.75 -11.74 16.56
N ALA A 65 13.06 -10.64 17.26
CA ALA A 65 12.77 -10.49 18.68
C ALA A 65 11.26 -10.59 18.96
N THR A 66 10.42 -9.90 18.19
CA THR A 66 8.95 -9.95 18.36
C THR A 66 8.39 -11.34 18.09
N LEU A 67 8.81 -12.01 17.01
CA LEU A 67 8.38 -13.38 16.70
C LEU A 67 8.86 -14.39 17.75
N VAL A 68 10.13 -14.35 18.13
CA VAL A 68 10.69 -15.24 19.18
C VAL A 68 9.99 -15.02 20.51
N SER A 69 9.67 -13.78 20.88
CA SER A 69 8.92 -13.48 22.11
C SER A 69 7.53 -14.13 22.10
N LEU A 70 6.80 -14.08 20.99
CA LEU A 70 5.50 -14.75 20.86
C LEU A 70 5.60 -16.26 20.99
N PHE A 71 6.59 -16.88 20.33
CA PHE A 71 6.80 -18.32 20.42
C PHE A 71 7.23 -18.74 21.82
N GLY A 72 8.16 -18.00 22.43
CA GLY A 72 8.60 -18.19 23.81
C GLY A 72 7.42 -18.12 24.77
N ALA A 73 6.61 -17.07 24.69
CA ALA A 73 5.39 -16.93 25.49
C ALA A 73 4.45 -18.12 25.30
N SER A 74 4.16 -18.54 24.06
CA SER A 74 3.29 -19.69 23.76
C SER A 74 3.79 -21.04 24.27
N LYS A 75 5.06 -21.13 24.66
CA LYS A 75 5.72 -22.36 25.13
C LYS A 75 5.95 -22.36 26.64
N LEU A 76 6.25 -21.19 27.21
CA LEU A 76 6.67 -21.04 28.59
C LEU A 76 5.52 -20.66 29.52
N LEU A 77 4.47 -20.02 29.00
CA LEU A 77 3.32 -19.60 29.81
C LEU A 77 2.16 -20.59 29.67
N PRO A 78 1.39 -20.84 30.74
CA PRO A 78 0.20 -21.68 30.69
C PRO A 78 -0.84 -21.14 29.69
N ALA A 79 -1.49 -22.04 28.96
CA ALA A 79 -2.50 -21.68 27.96
C ALA A 79 -3.68 -20.92 28.59
N GLU A 80 -4.05 -21.25 29.83
CA GLU A 80 -5.14 -20.61 30.58
C GLU A 80 -4.86 -19.12 30.85
N LYS A 81 -3.60 -18.68 30.81
CA LYS A 81 -3.21 -17.28 30.98
C LYS A 81 -3.12 -16.51 29.66
N LEU A 82 -2.99 -17.20 28.54
CA LEU A 82 -2.73 -16.60 27.23
C LEU A 82 -3.91 -16.73 26.27
N ASP A 83 -4.67 -17.81 26.35
CA ASP A 83 -5.76 -18.09 25.42
C ASP A 83 -6.97 -17.22 25.78
N VAL A 84 -7.50 -16.56 24.75
CA VAL A 84 -8.65 -15.67 24.89
C VAL A 84 -9.87 -16.38 24.33
N CYS A 85 -10.97 -16.39 25.07
CA CYS A 85 -12.20 -17.06 24.66
C CYS A 85 -12.66 -16.60 23.27
N GLY A 86 -13.06 -17.55 22.43
CA GLY A 86 -13.50 -17.30 21.05
C GLY A 86 -12.37 -17.03 20.07
N SER A 87 -11.16 -16.67 20.54
CA SER A 87 -9.99 -16.52 19.70
C SER A 87 -9.30 -17.87 19.45
N MET A 88 -8.48 -17.95 18.41
CA MET A 88 -7.55 -19.05 18.19
C MET A 88 -6.58 -19.14 19.37
N PRO A 89 -6.08 -20.33 19.72
CA PRO A 89 -5.09 -20.47 20.78
C PRO A 89 -3.89 -19.55 20.52
N PHE A 90 -3.27 -19.02 21.57
CA PHE A 90 -2.16 -18.07 21.44
C PHE A 90 -1.01 -18.65 20.62
N LYS A 91 -0.80 -19.96 20.72
CA LYS A 91 0.16 -20.71 19.91
C LYS A 91 -0.15 -20.67 18.41
N GLU A 92 -1.43 -20.75 18.03
CA GLU A 92 -1.86 -20.59 16.63
C GLU A 92 -1.68 -19.13 16.19
N PHE A 93 -2.05 -18.17 17.02
CA PHE A 93 -1.84 -16.75 16.76
C PHE A 93 -0.34 -16.41 16.53
N SER A 94 0.58 -16.96 17.32
CA SER A 94 2.03 -16.84 17.10
C SER A 94 2.46 -17.39 15.74
N ARG A 95 1.91 -18.54 15.32
CA ARG A 95 2.17 -19.14 14.01
C ARG A 95 1.56 -18.33 12.88
N PHE A 96 0.40 -17.72 13.09
CA PHE A 96 -0.24 -16.82 12.14
C PHE A 96 0.63 -15.61 11.83
N LEU A 97 1.16 -14.94 12.86
CA LEU A 97 2.05 -13.80 12.66
C LEU A 97 3.38 -14.20 11.98
N LEU A 98 3.94 -15.37 12.34
CA LEU A 98 5.10 -15.92 11.62
C LEU A 98 4.80 -16.19 10.15
N ALA A 99 3.66 -16.85 9.87
CA ALA A 99 3.26 -17.17 8.51
C ALA A 99 3.10 -15.90 7.67
N LYS A 100 2.48 -14.85 8.22
CA LYS A 100 2.39 -13.54 7.55
C LYS A 100 3.78 -12.98 7.21
N ALA A 101 4.73 -13.01 8.15
CA ALA A 101 6.08 -12.53 7.91
C ALA A 101 6.81 -13.33 6.81
N VAL A 102 6.76 -14.66 6.88
CA VAL A 102 7.37 -15.56 5.90
C VAL A 102 6.75 -15.38 4.51
N VAL A 103 5.42 -15.39 4.43
CA VAL A 103 4.68 -15.22 3.17
C VAL A 103 4.98 -13.86 2.55
N THR A 104 5.02 -12.80 3.34
CA THR A 104 5.39 -11.45 2.86
C THR A 104 6.79 -11.45 2.24
N ARG A 105 7.77 -12.07 2.89
CA ARG A 105 9.16 -12.15 2.40
C ARG A 105 9.27 -12.96 1.11
N LEU A 106 8.72 -14.19 1.12
CA LEU A 106 8.75 -15.07 -0.04
C LEU A 106 8.08 -14.42 -1.26
N TYR A 107 6.92 -13.82 -1.04
CA TYR A 107 6.14 -13.25 -2.13
C TYR A 107 6.74 -11.93 -2.64
N ASN A 108 7.36 -11.14 -1.77
CA ASN A 108 8.13 -9.98 -2.19
C ASN A 108 9.31 -10.37 -3.10
N THR A 109 10.11 -11.36 -2.70
CA THR A 109 11.23 -11.85 -3.52
C THR A 109 10.74 -12.41 -4.86
N TYR A 110 9.59 -13.10 -4.87
CA TYR A 110 8.95 -13.55 -6.11
C TYR A 110 8.63 -12.38 -7.05
N LEU A 111 7.98 -11.32 -6.55
CA LEU A 111 7.60 -10.17 -7.37
C LEU A 111 8.81 -9.38 -7.88
N GLU A 112 9.87 -9.25 -7.07
CA GLU A 112 11.13 -8.64 -7.54
C GLU A 112 11.78 -9.46 -8.66
N ALA A 113 11.81 -10.80 -8.53
CA ALA A 113 12.29 -11.67 -9.59
C ALA A 113 11.49 -11.48 -10.89
N VAL A 114 10.16 -11.36 -10.79
CA VAL A 114 9.29 -11.06 -11.94
C VAL A 114 9.63 -9.68 -12.54
N PHE A 115 9.77 -8.65 -11.70
CA PHE A 115 10.10 -7.29 -12.14
C PHE A 115 11.42 -7.22 -12.93
N PHE A 116 12.45 -7.93 -12.47
CA PHE A 116 13.75 -7.94 -13.14
C PHE A 116 13.77 -8.86 -14.38
N ALA A 117 13.15 -10.05 -14.30
CA ALA A 117 13.15 -11.02 -15.40
C ALA A 117 12.26 -10.61 -16.59
N PHE A 118 11.21 -9.82 -16.36
CA PHE A 118 10.25 -9.47 -17.41
C PHE A 118 10.05 -7.95 -17.60
N PRO A 119 11.04 -7.23 -18.15
CA PRO A 119 10.95 -5.78 -18.36
C PRO A 119 9.73 -5.33 -19.19
N LYS A 120 9.26 -6.16 -20.12
CA LYS A 120 8.09 -5.88 -20.97
C LYS A 120 6.77 -5.75 -20.20
N TYR A 121 6.69 -6.30 -18.98
CA TYR A 121 5.49 -6.25 -18.14
C TYR A 121 5.54 -5.16 -17.07
N ARG A 122 6.61 -4.36 -17.06
CA ARG A 122 6.71 -3.21 -16.16
C ARG A 122 5.64 -2.20 -16.53
N THR A 123 5.04 -1.61 -15.51
CA THR A 123 4.01 -0.58 -15.67
C THR A 123 4.59 0.76 -16.13
N GLN A 124 5.90 0.95 -15.96
CA GLN A 124 6.62 2.16 -16.30
C GLN A 124 7.75 1.89 -17.29
N PRO A 125 8.04 2.86 -18.20
CA PRO A 125 9.10 2.70 -19.19
C PRO A 125 10.48 2.77 -18.53
N SER A 126 11.47 2.07 -19.10
CA SER A 126 12.84 1.99 -18.56
C SER A 126 13.50 3.35 -18.29
N ARG A 127 13.14 4.40 -19.04
CA ARG A 127 13.64 5.77 -18.83
C ARG A 127 13.22 6.38 -17.49
N GLU A 128 12.08 5.97 -16.93
CA GLU A 128 11.55 6.47 -15.65
C GLU A 128 12.20 5.74 -14.46
N HIS A 129 12.77 4.56 -14.69
CA HIS A 129 13.62 3.85 -13.72
C HIS A 129 15.08 4.29 -13.75
N ALA A 130 15.43 5.24 -14.61
CA ALA A 130 16.79 5.65 -14.78
C ALA A 130 17.22 6.51 -13.58
N LEU A 131 18.24 6.04 -12.87
CA LEU A 131 18.70 6.66 -11.62
C LEU A 131 19.33 8.02 -11.93
N HIS A 132 18.64 9.10 -11.60
CA HIS A 132 19.29 10.41 -11.46
C HIS A 132 20.26 10.34 -10.26
N GLN A 133 21.42 11.00 -10.34
CA GLN A 133 22.42 10.96 -9.27
C GLN A 133 21.77 11.21 -7.89
N LYS A 134 22.03 10.29 -6.95
CA LYS A 134 21.55 10.25 -5.54
C LYS A 134 20.09 9.83 -5.29
N LYS A 135 19.41 9.17 -6.24
CA LYS A 135 18.08 8.58 -6.02
C LYS A 135 18.07 7.05 -6.11
N ASP A 136 17.11 6.40 -5.45
CA ASP A 136 16.85 4.96 -5.62
C ASP A 136 15.94 4.65 -6.82
N LEU A 137 15.73 3.35 -7.11
CA LEU A 137 14.87 2.87 -8.21
C LEU A 137 13.42 3.36 -8.13
N CYS A 138 12.99 3.80 -6.95
CA CYS A 138 11.64 4.30 -6.70
C CYS A 138 11.55 5.83 -6.81
N GLY A 139 12.66 6.50 -7.10
CA GLY A 139 12.77 7.95 -7.24
C GLY A 139 13.01 8.72 -5.94
N ARG A 140 13.36 8.03 -4.85
CA ARG A 140 13.56 8.62 -3.52
C ARG A 140 15.00 9.06 -3.31
N ASP A 141 15.22 10.19 -2.65
CA ASP A 141 16.54 10.63 -2.23
C ASP A 141 17.00 9.98 -0.91
N MET A 142 18.27 10.20 -0.55
CA MET A 142 18.87 9.57 0.63
C MET A 142 18.28 10.07 1.96
N GLU A 143 17.77 11.30 2.02
CA GLU A 143 17.15 11.84 3.23
C GLU A 143 15.78 11.18 3.47
N GLN A 144 15.00 11.04 2.40
CA GLN A 144 13.74 10.30 2.39
C GLN A 144 13.95 8.84 2.84
N LEU A 145 14.97 8.15 2.29
CA LEU A 145 15.29 6.77 2.67
C LEU A 145 15.69 6.65 4.15
N SER A 146 16.53 7.58 4.63
CA SER A 146 16.93 7.62 6.05
C SER A 146 15.74 7.81 6.98
N SER A 147 14.80 8.69 6.61
CA SER A 147 13.55 8.90 7.34
C SER A 147 12.70 7.63 7.40
N ILE A 148 12.51 6.94 6.27
CA ILE A 148 11.75 5.69 6.16
C ILE A 148 12.29 4.62 7.10
N HIS A 149 13.62 4.49 7.26
CA HIS A 149 14.20 3.49 8.18
C HIS A 149 13.72 3.62 9.63
N ARG A 150 13.45 4.84 10.10
CA ARG A 150 12.86 5.06 11.43
C ARG A 150 11.40 4.63 11.44
N HIS A 151 10.63 5.03 10.42
CA HIS A 151 9.22 4.69 10.31
C HIS A 151 8.99 3.18 10.20
N ASP A 152 9.79 2.43 9.44
CA ASP A 152 9.69 0.98 9.31
C ASP A 152 9.78 0.26 10.66
N LYS A 153 10.70 0.69 11.54
CA LYS A 153 10.85 0.12 12.89
C LYS A 153 9.63 0.41 13.76
N ILE A 154 9.09 1.63 13.67
CA ILE A 154 7.89 2.03 14.41
C ILE A 154 6.66 1.30 13.85
N THR A 155 6.56 1.12 12.54
CA THR A 155 5.51 0.32 11.89
C THR A 155 5.55 -1.11 12.42
N MET A 156 6.72 -1.75 12.46
CA MET A 156 6.86 -3.11 13.02
C MET A 156 6.36 -3.19 14.47
N LEU A 157 6.82 -2.30 15.34
CA LEU A 157 6.44 -2.29 16.76
C LEU A 157 4.95 -1.95 16.97
N SER A 158 4.43 -0.96 16.24
CA SER A 158 3.03 -0.55 16.35
C SER A 158 2.07 -1.60 15.80
N GLN A 159 2.42 -2.28 14.70
CA GLN A 159 1.64 -3.41 14.17
C GLN A 159 1.70 -4.61 15.12
N PHE A 160 2.87 -4.93 15.68
CA PHE A 160 2.99 -5.97 16.69
C PHE A 160 2.11 -5.68 17.92
N GLY A 161 2.21 -4.45 18.45
CA GLY A 161 1.38 -3.99 19.56
C GLY A 161 -0.12 -4.01 19.23
N LEU A 162 -0.51 -3.60 18.02
CA LEU A 162 -1.90 -3.65 17.57
C LEU A 162 -2.44 -5.08 17.51
N ASN A 163 -1.67 -6.03 16.98
CA ASN A 163 -2.09 -7.43 16.91
C ASN A 163 -2.27 -8.02 18.33
N LEU A 164 -1.37 -7.72 19.26
CA LEU A 164 -1.52 -8.12 20.67
C LEU A 164 -2.73 -7.46 21.33
N ALA A 165 -2.92 -6.15 21.12
CA ALA A 165 -4.05 -5.41 21.66
C ALA A 165 -5.39 -5.95 21.14
N LEU A 166 -5.48 -6.29 19.86
CA LEU A 166 -6.67 -6.91 19.27
C LEU A 166 -6.89 -8.32 19.80
N TYR A 167 -5.82 -9.11 19.96
CA TYR A 167 -5.92 -10.48 20.46
C TYR A 167 -6.45 -10.52 21.90
N PHE A 168 -5.90 -9.70 22.79
CA PHE A 168 -6.29 -9.66 24.20
C PHE A 168 -7.52 -8.78 24.49
N GLY A 169 -7.71 -7.70 23.71
CA GLY A 169 -8.75 -6.71 23.95
C GLY A 169 -10.08 -6.99 23.22
N VAL A 170 -10.08 -7.83 22.19
CA VAL A 170 -11.27 -8.15 21.39
C VAL A 170 -11.41 -9.67 21.26
N PRO A 171 -12.08 -10.34 22.21
CA PRO A 171 -12.31 -11.78 22.17
C PRO A 171 -12.96 -12.23 20.85
N GLY A 172 -12.39 -13.25 20.20
CA GLY A 172 -12.85 -13.75 18.90
C GLY A 172 -12.43 -12.92 17.69
N PHE A 173 -11.63 -11.86 17.86
CA PHE A 173 -11.09 -11.10 16.72
C PHE A 173 -10.25 -11.98 15.80
N PHE A 174 -9.37 -12.80 16.39
CA PHE A 174 -8.63 -13.85 15.71
C PHE A 174 -9.41 -15.17 15.88
N PRO A 175 -10.35 -15.52 15.00
CA PRO A 175 -11.34 -16.58 15.24
C PRO A 175 -10.68 -17.94 15.53
N GLY A 176 -11.11 -18.59 16.60
CA GLY A 176 -10.71 -19.97 16.93
C GLY A 176 -11.31 -21.01 15.99
N ALA A 177 -10.77 -22.22 16.03
CA ALA A 177 -11.31 -23.35 15.26
C ALA A 177 -12.77 -23.60 15.67
N ALA A 178 -13.66 -23.61 14.68
CA ALA A 178 -15.08 -23.86 14.84
C ALA A 178 -15.57 -24.78 13.72
N ALA A 179 -16.78 -25.33 13.86
CA ALA A 179 -17.40 -26.10 12.79
C ALA A 179 -17.44 -25.26 11.49
N PRO A 180 -16.95 -25.80 10.36
CA PRO A 180 -16.87 -25.03 9.13
C PRO A 180 -18.27 -24.63 8.67
N GLN A 181 -18.45 -23.34 8.41
CA GLN A 181 -19.66 -22.82 7.78
C GLN A 181 -19.80 -23.38 6.35
N ALA A 182 -21.02 -23.40 5.85
CA ALA A 182 -21.27 -23.80 4.47
C ALA A 182 -20.47 -22.91 3.50
N MET A 183 -19.96 -23.50 2.41
CA MET A 183 -19.04 -22.80 1.50
C MET A 183 -19.60 -21.50 0.93
N HIS A 184 -20.91 -21.44 0.67
CA HIS A 184 -21.57 -20.23 0.17
C HIS A 184 -21.60 -19.12 1.24
N GLU A 185 -21.84 -19.45 2.51
CA GLU A 185 -21.76 -18.47 3.61
C GLU A 185 -20.35 -17.95 3.78
N ARG A 186 -19.34 -18.83 3.72
CA ARG A 186 -17.92 -18.45 3.79
C ARG A 186 -17.55 -17.50 2.67
N LEU A 187 -17.99 -17.80 1.44
CA LEU A 187 -17.77 -16.95 0.28
C LEU A 187 -18.45 -15.58 0.43
N LEU A 188 -19.73 -15.55 0.84
CA LEU A 188 -20.48 -14.31 1.04
C LEU A 188 -19.88 -13.45 2.16
N ARG A 189 -19.43 -14.07 3.25
CA ARG A 189 -18.74 -13.38 4.35
C ARG A 189 -17.38 -12.85 3.93
N LEU A 190 -16.59 -13.65 3.19
CA LEU A 190 -15.31 -13.21 2.65
C LEU A 190 -15.48 -11.99 1.75
N LEU A 191 -16.42 -12.06 0.80
CA LEU A 191 -16.74 -10.93 -0.06
C LEU A 191 -17.20 -9.73 0.77
N GLY A 192 -18.20 -9.88 1.65
CA GLY A 192 -18.69 -8.78 2.50
C GLY A 192 -17.58 -8.14 3.34
N ASN A 193 -16.71 -8.95 3.94
CA ASN A 193 -15.56 -8.49 4.72
C ASN A 193 -14.59 -7.68 3.86
N HIS A 194 -14.23 -8.19 2.69
CA HIS A 194 -13.34 -7.52 1.74
C HIS A 194 -13.93 -6.21 1.17
N TYR A 195 -15.25 -6.15 0.97
CA TYR A 195 -15.93 -4.92 0.56
C TYR A 195 -15.93 -3.86 1.66
N VAL A 196 -16.19 -4.24 2.92
CA VAL A 196 -16.11 -3.33 4.08
C VAL A 196 -14.67 -2.83 4.28
N LEU A 197 -13.69 -3.73 4.20
CA LEU A 197 -12.27 -3.39 4.26
C LEU A 197 -11.91 -2.37 3.17
N SER A 198 -12.26 -2.68 1.92
CA SER A 198 -11.96 -1.81 0.77
C SER A 198 -12.67 -0.47 0.88
N PHE A 199 -13.89 -0.42 1.43
CA PHE A 199 -14.63 0.82 1.64
C PHE A 199 -13.94 1.72 2.67
N GLY A 200 -13.57 1.17 3.82
CA GLY A 200 -12.87 1.91 4.87
C GLY A 200 -11.53 2.45 4.35
N MET A 201 -10.74 1.58 3.71
CA MET A 201 -9.44 1.97 3.15
C MET A 201 -9.58 2.97 2.00
N TYR A 202 -10.60 2.86 1.14
CA TYR A 202 -10.85 3.84 0.08
C TYR A 202 -11.02 5.26 0.65
N TRP A 203 -11.87 5.41 1.67
CA TRP A 203 -12.13 6.72 2.26
C TRP A 203 -10.97 7.22 3.10
N MET A 204 -10.26 6.33 3.79
CA MET A 204 -9.04 6.68 4.50
C MET A 204 -7.98 7.21 3.52
N HIS A 205 -7.73 6.48 2.44
CA HIS A 205 -6.76 6.87 1.40
C HIS A 205 -7.15 8.19 0.74
N ARG A 206 -8.43 8.39 0.42
CA ARG A 206 -8.93 9.67 -0.08
C ARG A 206 -8.73 10.81 0.92
N ALA A 207 -9.01 10.58 2.21
CA ALA A 207 -8.79 11.57 3.26
C ALA A 207 -7.31 11.93 3.42
N LEU A 208 -6.42 10.94 3.33
CA LEU A 208 -4.96 11.12 3.32
C LEU A 208 -4.50 12.04 2.18
N HIS A 209 -5.14 11.99 1.01
CA HIS A 209 -4.87 12.93 -0.09
C HIS A 209 -5.52 14.30 0.07
N VAL A 210 -6.76 14.35 0.54
CA VAL A 210 -7.55 15.59 0.54
C VAL A 210 -7.21 16.50 1.72
N VAL A 211 -6.99 15.95 2.91
CA VAL A 211 -6.70 16.73 4.11
C VAL A 211 -5.22 17.17 4.07
N PRO A 212 -4.90 18.48 4.04
CA PRO A 212 -3.51 18.94 3.87
C PRO A 212 -2.55 18.36 4.90
N MET A 213 -2.95 18.34 6.17
CA MET A 213 -2.13 17.81 7.27
C MET A 213 -1.84 16.31 7.10
N LEU A 214 -2.85 15.51 6.75
CA LEU A 214 -2.67 14.06 6.56
C LEU A 214 -1.76 13.77 5.37
N TRP A 215 -1.86 14.56 4.31
CA TRP A 215 -0.94 14.43 3.19
C TRP A 215 0.49 14.79 3.59
N GLU A 216 0.72 16.02 4.05
CA GLU A 216 2.05 16.59 4.25
C GLU A 216 2.86 15.86 5.32
N LYS A 217 2.19 15.32 6.33
CA LYS A 217 2.85 14.72 7.49
C LYS A 217 2.81 13.20 7.53
N ILE A 218 1.94 12.55 6.75
CA ILE A 218 1.73 11.11 6.82
C ILE A 218 1.88 10.50 5.43
N HIS A 219 0.97 10.82 4.51
CA HIS A 219 0.84 10.04 3.27
C HIS A 219 1.85 10.43 2.18
N SER A 220 2.43 11.63 2.24
CA SER A 220 3.50 12.01 1.30
C SER A 220 4.71 11.09 1.38
N PHE A 221 4.95 10.45 2.54
CA PHE A 221 6.04 9.48 2.74
C PHE A 221 5.88 8.26 1.84
N HIS A 222 4.67 7.71 1.78
CA HIS A 222 4.30 6.64 0.85
C HIS A 222 4.54 7.09 -0.61
N HIS A 223 4.11 8.31 -0.92
CA HIS A 223 4.23 8.89 -2.25
C HIS A 223 5.62 9.42 -2.64
N TRP A 224 6.61 9.38 -1.76
CA TRP A 224 8.00 9.63 -2.14
C TRP A 224 8.50 8.55 -3.10
N ALA A 225 8.00 7.31 -2.97
CA ALA A 225 8.14 6.30 -4.00
C ALA A 225 7.21 6.65 -5.17
N ARG A 226 7.73 7.36 -6.17
CA ARG A 226 7.00 7.67 -7.41
C ARG A 226 6.78 6.42 -8.26
N HIS A 227 7.72 5.49 -8.16
CA HIS A 227 7.77 4.23 -8.90
C HIS A 227 7.80 3.09 -7.88
N PRO A 228 6.64 2.68 -7.35
CA PRO A 228 6.60 1.70 -6.28
C PRO A 228 7.11 0.33 -6.76
N LEU A 229 7.69 -0.41 -5.82
CA LEU A 229 8.15 -1.79 -6.00
C LEU A 229 7.60 -2.61 -4.84
N SER A 230 7.40 -3.91 -5.00
CA SER A 230 6.79 -4.74 -3.93
C SER A 230 7.50 -4.57 -2.58
N ARG A 231 8.82 -4.35 -2.59
CA ARG A 231 9.65 -4.15 -1.38
C ARG A 231 9.32 -2.89 -0.59
N ASN A 232 8.70 -1.89 -1.21
CA ASN A 232 8.36 -0.62 -0.57
C ASN A 232 6.87 -0.50 -0.21
N THR A 233 6.09 -1.57 -0.40
CA THR A 233 4.65 -1.63 -0.11
C THR A 233 4.26 -1.10 1.26
N TYR A 234 5.13 -1.28 2.27
CA TYR A 234 4.88 -0.86 3.66
C TYR A 234 5.86 0.21 4.15
N GLN A 235 6.63 0.82 3.24
CA GLN A 235 7.65 1.82 3.54
C GLN A 235 7.05 3.23 3.59
N ASP A 236 6.20 3.45 4.60
CA ASP A 236 5.41 4.67 4.74
C ASP A 236 5.56 5.25 6.15
N HIS A 237 4.90 6.38 6.38
CA HIS A 237 4.75 6.87 7.75
C HIS A 237 3.98 5.83 8.60
N TRP A 238 4.52 5.46 9.76
CA TRP A 238 3.95 4.41 10.63
C TRP A 238 2.45 4.56 10.93
N LEU A 239 1.97 5.80 11.10
CA LEU A 239 0.57 6.10 11.37
C LEU A 239 -0.35 5.76 10.19
N ASP A 240 0.16 5.82 8.96
CA ASP A 240 -0.58 5.41 7.75
C ASP A 240 -0.90 3.91 7.82
N ASN A 241 0.13 3.09 8.03
CA ASN A 241 0.01 1.64 8.20
C ASN A 241 -0.86 1.28 9.42
N PHE A 242 -0.68 1.97 10.55
CA PHE A 242 -1.46 1.73 11.75
C PHE A 242 -2.95 2.01 11.55
N ALA A 243 -3.28 3.16 10.97
CA ALA A 243 -4.67 3.54 10.74
C ALA A 243 -5.32 2.67 9.65
N ASN A 244 -4.62 2.33 8.58
CA ASN A 244 -5.11 1.40 7.55
C ASN A 244 -5.36 0.00 8.11
N ALA A 245 -4.54 -0.49 9.06
CA ALA A 245 -4.79 -1.77 9.71
C ALA A 245 -6.10 -1.78 10.53
N ILE A 246 -6.38 -0.68 11.25
CA ILE A 246 -7.63 -0.54 12.02
C ILE A 246 -8.83 -0.38 11.09
N VAL A 247 -8.76 0.57 10.16
CA VAL A 247 -9.89 0.93 9.28
C VAL A 247 -10.20 -0.19 8.27
N GLY A 248 -9.16 -0.84 7.77
CA GLY A 248 -9.28 -1.97 6.84
C GLY A 248 -9.62 -3.26 7.57
N HIS A 249 -8.62 -3.95 8.11
CA HIS A 249 -8.80 -5.27 8.71
C HIS A 249 -9.60 -5.24 10.02
N GLY A 250 -9.32 -4.27 10.89
CA GLY A 250 -9.96 -4.15 12.20
C GLY A 250 -11.48 -4.07 12.09
N PHE A 251 -11.97 -3.01 11.45
CA PHE A 251 -13.41 -2.79 11.31
C PHE A 251 -14.09 -3.85 10.45
N ALA A 252 -13.46 -4.34 9.39
CA ALA A 252 -14.03 -5.39 8.56
C ALA A 252 -14.23 -6.69 9.35
N GLN A 253 -13.25 -7.11 10.15
CA GLN A 253 -13.36 -8.33 10.96
C GLN A 253 -14.40 -8.17 12.07
N VAL A 254 -14.51 -7.00 12.69
CA VAL A 254 -15.56 -6.72 13.69
C VAL A 254 -16.94 -6.78 13.04
N LEU A 255 -17.15 -6.06 11.93
CA LEU A 255 -18.45 -5.93 11.28
C LEU A 255 -18.90 -7.21 10.59
N VAL A 256 -17.99 -7.86 9.86
CA VAL A 256 -18.23 -9.10 9.09
C VAL A 256 -17.17 -10.14 9.49
N PRO A 257 -17.35 -10.82 10.64
CA PRO A 257 -16.39 -11.78 11.12
C PRO A 257 -16.31 -13.01 10.20
N LEU A 258 -15.08 -13.42 9.93
CA LEU A 258 -14.74 -14.63 9.19
C LEU A 258 -14.52 -15.80 10.16
N ASP A 259 -14.77 -17.03 9.72
CA ASP A 259 -14.30 -18.22 10.44
C ASP A 259 -12.78 -18.36 10.34
N ASN A 260 -12.17 -19.21 11.19
CA ASN A 260 -10.73 -19.41 11.27
C ASN A 260 -10.05 -19.60 9.90
N SER A 261 -10.51 -20.57 9.12
CA SER A 261 -9.86 -20.92 7.86
C SER A 261 -10.01 -19.81 6.80
N THR A 262 -11.18 -19.17 6.76
CA THR A 262 -11.44 -18.02 5.86
C THR A 262 -10.67 -16.78 6.29
N PHE A 263 -10.46 -16.58 7.60
CA PHE A 263 -9.65 -15.50 8.15
C PHE A 263 -8.16 -15.65 7.77
N TRP A 264 -7.62 -16.86 7.90
CA TRP A 264 -6.28 -17.21 7.43
C TRP A 264 -6.13 -16.91 5.93
N PHE A 265 -7.03 -17.45 5.11
CA PHE A 265 -7.03 -17.21 3.67
C PHE A 265 -7.10 -15.72 3.33
N SER A 266 -8.03 -14.99 3.94
CA SER A 266 -8.24 -13.56 3.72
C SER A 266 -6.96 -12.75 3.95
N HIS A 267 -6.23 -13.02 5.04
CA HIS A 267 -4.99 -12.30 5.35
C HIS A 267 -3.84 -12.66 4.41
N MET A 268 -3.68 -13.93 4.03
CA MET A 268 -2.63 -14.31 3.07
C MET A 268 -2.91 -13.72 1.68
N PHE A 269 -4.16 -13.79 1.24
CA PHE A 269 -4.59 -13.18 -0.01
C PHE A 269 -4.37 -11.66 -0.01
N ARG A 270 -4.64 -10.98 1.12
CA ARG A 270 -4.41 -9.54 1.24
C ARG A 270 -2.93 -9.17 1.15
N ILE A 271 -2.02 -10.01 1.68
CA ILE A 271 -0.57 -9.80 1.52
C ILE A 271 -0.18 -9.86 0.05
N PHE A 272 -0.66 -10.88 -0.69
CA PHE A 272 -0.39 -11.00 -2.13
C PHE A 272 -0.90 -9.78 -2.88
N GLU A 273 -2.15 -9.38 -2.62
CA GLU A 273 -2.75 -8.22 -3.28
C GLU A 273 -2.01 -6.93 -2.95
N SER A 274 -1.61 -6.69 -1.70
CA SER A 274 -0.90 -5.47 -1.31
C SER A 274 0.46 -5.37 -2.00
N LEU A 275 1.20 -6.47 -2.04
CA LEU A 275 2.53 -6.51 -2.66
C LEU A 275 2.44 -6.40 -4.18
N GLU A 276 1.48 -7.07 -4.81
CA GLU A 276 1.24 -6.97 -6.26
C GLU A 276 0.87 -5.55 -6.66
N LYS A 277 0.02 -4.88 -5.87
CA LYS A 277 -0.46 -3.53 -6.13
C LYS A 277 0.69 -2.52 -6.27
N HIS A 278 1.81 -2.75 -5.59
CA HIS A 278 3.02 -1.93 -5.64
C HIS A 278 4.15 -2.57 -6.44
N SER A 279 3.91 -3.68 -7.14
CA SER A 279 5.01 -4.49 -7.71
C SER A 279 5.74 -3.85 -8.88
N GLY A 280 5.22 -2.76 -9.46
CA GLY A 280 5.75 -2.17 -10.68
C GLY A 280 5.62 -3.06 -11.92
N VAL A 281 4.91 -4.20 -11.81
CA VAL A 281 4.54 -5.08 -12.92
C VAL A 281 3.04 -5.31 -12.93
N SER A 282 2.46 -5.36 -14.13
CA SER A 282 1.04 -5.68 -14.33
C SER A 282 0.94 -6.76 -15.38
N CYS A 283 0.72 -8.02 -14.97
CA CYS A 283 0.63 -9.18 -15.87
C CYS A 283 0.03 -10.40 -15.15
N GLY A 284 0.04 -11.56 -15.84
CA GLY A 284 -0.46 -12.83 -15.29
C GLY A 284 0.31 -13.39 -14.09
N PHE A 285 1.49 -12.84 -13.78
CA PHE A 285 2.26 -13.21 -12.58
C PHE A 285 1.73 -12.54 -11.30
N ASN A 286 0.89 -11.52 -11.40
CA ASN A 286 0.18 -10.95 -10.27
C ASN A 286 -1.01 -11.87 -9.93
N LEU A 287 -0.81 -12.86 -9.05
CA LEU A 287 -1.76 -13.96 -8.81
C LEU A 287 -3.10 -13.46 -8.27
N ALA A 288 -3.09 -12.61 -7.24
CA ALA A 288 -4.29 -12.07 -6.62
C ALA A 288 -5.07 -11.15 -7.57
N HIS A 289 -4.38 -10.30 -8.33
CA HIS A 289 -5.02 -9.43 -9.32
C HIS A 289 -5.48 -10.20 -10.57
N THR A 290 -4.77 -11.25 -10.97
CA THR A 290 -5.17 -12.13 -12.09
C THR A 290 -6.46 -12.87 -11.77
N VAL A 291 -6.68 -13.30 -10.53
CA VAL A 291 -7.98 -13.85 -10.10
C VAL A 291 -9.06 -12.77 -10.16
N GLN A 292 -8.74 -11.55 -9.75
CA GLN A 292 -9.70 -10.45 -9.68
C GLN A 292 -10.04 -9.83 -11.05
N ARG A 293 -9.17 -9.90 -12.06
CA ARG A 293 -9.30 -9.16 -13.35
C ARG A 293 -10.64 -9.35 -14.08
N TRP A 294 -11.33 -10.47 -13.81
CA TRP A 294 -12.61 -10.83 -14.41
C TRP A 294 -13.81 -10.38 -13.58
N LEU A 295 -13.59 -10.01 -12.32
CA LEU A 295 -14.62 -9.45 -11.45
C LEU A 295 -15.01 -8.05 -11.92
N PRO A 296 -16.27 -7.65 -11.72
CA PRO A 296 -16.70 -6.28 -11.94
C PRO A 296 -15.81 -5.30 -11.17
N PHE A 297 -15.44 -4.21 -11.84
CA PHE A 297 -14.67 -3.10 -11.30
C PHE A 297 -13.28 -3.46 -10.75
N ALA A 298 -12.70 -4.60 -11.12
CA ALA A 298 -11.34 -4.97 -10.71
C ALA A 298 -10.32 -3.87 -11.03
N GLN A 299 -9.26 -3.76 -10.23
CA GLN A 299 -8.04 -3.02 -10.62
C GLN A 299 -6.93 -4.02 -10.92
N MET A 300 -5.84 -3.47 -11.44
CA MET A 300 -4.55 -4.12 -11.67
C MET A 300 -3.47 -3.16 -11.19
N PRO A 301 -2.23 -3.64 -10.92
CA PRO A 301 -1.16 -2.83 -10.33
C PRO A 301 -0.92 -1.47 -11.00
N HIS A 302 -1.04 -1.40 -12.33
CA HIS A 302 -0.85 -0.15 -13.09
C HIS A 302 -1.78 1.01 -12.68
N HIS A 303 -2.92 0.73 -12.07
CA HIS A 303 -3.82 1.76 -11.53
C HIS A 303 -3.17 2.50 -10.37
N HIS A 304 -2.51 1.74 -9.49
CA HIS A 304 -1.84 2.30 -8.34
C HIS A 304 -0.52 2.96 -8.71
N ASP A 305 0.23 2.39 -9.66
CA ASP A 305 1.44 3.04 -10.16
C ASP A 305 1.13 4.42 -10.76
N TRP A 306 0.03 4.51 -11.54
CA TRP A 306 -0.45 5.79 -12.06
C TRP A 306 -0.91 6.77 -10.97
N HIS A 307 -1.40 6.25 -9.85
CA HIS A 307 -1.71 7.04 -8.67
C HIS A 307 -0.42 7.62 -8.06
N HIS A 308 0.60 6.80 -7.82
CA HIS A 308 1.90 7.26 -7.29
C HIS A 308 2.57 8.31 -8.18
N GLU A 309 2.52 8.12 -9.51
CA GLU A 309 3.12 9.06 -10.48
C GLU A 309 2.55 10.48 -10.40
N GLY A 310 1.27 10.62 -10.04
CA GLY A 310 0.58 11.89 -9.89
C GLY A 310 0.85 12.62 -8.57
N HIS A 311 1.45 11.95 -7.59
CA HIS A 311 1.82 12.50 -6.27
C HIS A 311 0.66 13.31 -5.64
N LYS A 312 0.89 14.50 -5.06
CA LYS A 312 -0.21 15.32 -4.48
C LYS A 312 -1.32 15.67 -5.49
N GLY A 313 -1.02 15.67 -6.78
CA GLY A 313 -1.98 15.98 -7.83
C GLY A 313 -2.96 14.85 -8.13
N CYS A 314 -2.71 13.61 -7.68
CA CYS A 314 -3.63 12.51 -7.89
C CYS A 314 -4.76 12.52 -6.85
N ASN A 315 -5.99 12.65 -7.33
CA ASN A 315 -7.20 12.44 -6.54
C ASN A 315 -8.08 11.38 -7.21
N TYR A 316 -7.48 10.24 -7.53
CA TYR A 316 -8.09 9.16 -8.30
C TYR A 316 -7.51 7.80 -7.87
N THR A 317 -8.19 6.71 -8.19
CA THR A 317 -7.77 5.31 -7.96
C THR A 317 -7.34 5.02 -6.52
N PHE A 318 -8.20 5.34 -5.56
CA PHE A 318 -7.93 5.19 -4.13
C PHE A 318 -8.17 3.77 -3.61
N SER A 319 -8.92 2.93 -4.33
CA SER A 319 -9.35 1.62 -3.82
C SER A 319 -8.15 0.75 -3.44
N SER A 320 -8.26 0.06 -2.31
CA SER A 320 -7.20 -0.81 -1.80
C SER A 320 -7.32 -2.26 -2.22
N LEU A 321 -8.50 -2.68 -2.67
CA LEU A 321 -8.82 -4.05 -3.07
C LEU A 321 -10.02 -4.00 -4.01
N GLY A 322 -9.92 -4.66 -5.16
CA GLY A 322 -10.84 -4.42 -6.27
C GLY A 322 -10.91 -2.93 -6.60
N GLY A 323 -11.92 -2.48 -7.34
CA GLY A 323 -12.04 -1.06 -7.73
C GLY A 323 -13.45 -0.52 -7.79
N VAL A 324 -14.38 -1.22 -7.13
CA VAL A 324 -15.80 -0.84 -7.08
C VAL A 324 -15.98 0.57 -6.52
N TRP A 325 -15.26 0.96 -5.46
CA TRP A 325 -15.42 2.27 -4.83
C TRP A 325 -14.93 3.41 -5.72
N ASP A 326 -13.86 3.18 -6.49
CA ASP A 326 -13.43 4.15 -7.50
C ASP A 326 -14.46 4.33 -8.62
N CYS A 327 -15.19 3.28 -8.99
CA CYS A 327 -16.27 3.37 -9.96
C CYS A 327 -17.49 4.10 -9.35
N VAL A 328 -17.93 3.68 -8.16
CA VAL A 328 -19.09 4.26 -7.45
C VAL A 328 -18.90 5.75 -7.19
N PHE A 329 -17.71 6.16 -6.73
CA PHE A 329 -17.44 7.55 -6.39
C PHE A 329 -16.78 8.34 -7.52
N GLY A 330 -16.65 7.77 -8.73
CA GLY A 330 -16.14 8.45 -9.91
C GLY A 330 -14.68 8.89 -9.81
N THR A 331 -13.84 8.11 -9.13
CA THR A 331 -12.39 8.33 -8.99
C THR A 331 -11.56 7.35 -9.83
N ARG A 332 -12.18 6.46 -10.61
CA ARG A 332 -11.46 5.53 -11.50
C ARG A 332 -10.70 6.27 -12.62
N LYS A 333 -9.45 5.87 -12.84
CA LYS A 333 -8.63 6.22 -14.02
C LYS A 333 -7.97 4.96 -14.57
N ALA A 334 -7.93 4.83 -15.90
CA ALA A 334 -7.32 3.69 -16.58
C ALA A 334 -5.77 3.74 -16.57
N GLY A 335 -5.18 4.88 -16.17
CA GLY A 335 -3.73 5.05 -16.10
C GLY A 335 -3.04 4.72 -17.42
N ARG A 336 -1.99 3.90 -17.34
CA ARG A 336 -1.17 3.46 -18.50
C ARG A 336 -1.73 2.22 -19.21
N ALA A 337 -2.99 1.82 -19.00
CA ALA A 337 -3.53 0.57 -19.54
C ALA A 337 -3.31 0.37 -21.05
N ALA A 338 -3.33 1.45 -21.83
CA ALA A 338 -3.12 1.41 -23.29
C ALA A 338 -1.66 1.12 -23.70
N ASP A 339 -0.70 1.41 -22.81
CA ASP A 339 0.73 1.23 -23.06
C ASP A 339 1.22 -0.17 -22.63
N LEU A 340 0.36 -0.96 -21.98
CA LEU A 340 0.72 -2.28 -21.43
C LEU A 340 0.55 -3.39 -22.46
N VAL A 341 1.37 -4.43 -22.32
CA VAL A 341 1.26 -5.66 -23.11
C VAL A 341 -0.09 -6.34 -22.90
N ASP A 342 -0.56 -7.06 -23.92
CA ASP A 342 -1.81 -7.80 -23.89
C ASP A 342 -1.93 -8.70 -22.64
N GLY A 343 -3.06 -8.56 -21.95
CA GLY A 343 -3.37 -9.31 -20.72
C GLY A 343 -3.14 -8.55 -19.42
N SER A 344 -2.58 -7.35 -19.46
CA SER A 344 -2.31 -6.49 -18.28
C SER A 344 -3.45 -5.54 -17.92
N ALA A 345 -4.38 -5.32 -18.85
CA ALA A 345 -5.58 -4.50 -18.69
C ALA A 345 -6.78 -5.31 -18.16
N THR A 346 -7.61 -4.68 -17.33
CA THR A 346 -8.89 -5.22 -16.87
C THR A 346 -9.96 -5.12 -17.95
N ARG A 347 -11.10 -5.78 -17.74
CA ARG A 347 -12.29 -5.62 -18.60
C ARG A 347 -12.76 -4.16 -18.70
N TRP A 348 -12.61 -3.38 -17.62
CA TRP A 348 -13.09 -1.99 -17.56
C TRP A 348 -12.13 -0.99 -18.18
N ASP A 349 -10.84 -1.32 -18.28
CA ASP A 349 -9.86 -0.44 -18.92
C ASP A 349 -10.05 -0.38 -20.45
N LYS A 350 -10.71 -1.40 -21.01
CA LYS A 350 -11.06 -1.47 -22.44
C LYS A 350 -12.30 -0.65 -22.81
N GLN A 351 -12.96 -0.03 -21.84
CA GLN A 351 -14.12 0.81 -22.09
C GLN A 351 -13.71 2.29 -22.23
N PRO A 352 -14.50 3.12 -22.93
CA PRO A 352 -14.21 4.54 -23.07
C PRO A 352 -13.99 5.19 -21.70
N SER A 353 -12.89 5.95 -21.56
CA SER A 353 -12.56 6.59 -20.30
C SER A 353 -13.68 7.54 -19.87
N LEU A 354 -14.22 7.36 -18.67
CA LEU A 354 -15.02 8.39 -18.03
C LEU A 354 -14.15 9.66 -17.92
N GLY A 355 -14.71 10.80 -18.35
CA GLY A 355 -13.98 12.06 -18.51
C GLY A 355 -13.24 12.53 -17.25
N ARG A 356 -12.49 13.63 -17.37
CA ARG A 356 -11.90 14.28 -16.18
C ARG A 356 -13.02 14.72 -15.24
N ARG A 357 -13.01 14.19 -14.02
CA ARG A 357 -13.87 14.66 -12.93
C ARG A 357 -13.36 16.03 -12.47
N GLY A 358 -14.26 17.00 -12.33
CA GLY A 358 -13.99 18.25 -11.62
C GLY A 358 -13.92 18.04 -10.10
N LYS A 359 -13.56 19.10 -9.37
CA LYS A 359 -13.63 19.08 -7.90
C LYS A 359 -15.05 18.75 -7.44
N SER A 360 -15.18 17.82 -6.52
CA SER A 360 -16.46 17.37 -5.99
C SER A 360 -16.59 17.70 -4.51
N ILE A 361 -17.83 17.80 -4.00
CA ILE A 361 -18.09 17.90 -2.56
C ILE A 361 -17.48 16.74 -1.76
N LEU A 362 -17.36 15.57 -2.39
CA LEU A 362 -16.66 14.40 -1.85
C LEU A 362 -15.14 14.60 -1.68
N ASP A 363 -14.56 15.70 -2.20
CA ASP A 363 -13.16 16.11 -1.98
C ASP A 363 -13.05 17.19 -0.88
N HIS A 364 -14.10 17.39 -0.09
CA HIS A 364 -14.03 18.26 1.09
C HIS A 364 -13.46 17.49 2.29
N PRO A 365 -12.48 18.04 3.04
CA PRO A 365 -11.82 17.37 4.17
C PRO A 365 -12.78 16.66 5.14
N VAL A 366 -13.84 17.35 5.57
CA VAL A 366 -14.84 16.79 6.50
C VAL A 366 -15.62 15.64 5.85
N VAL A 367 -15.97 15.77 4.57
CA VAL A 367 -16.74 14.75 3.86
C VAL A 367 -15.90 13.51 3.63
N CYS A 368 -14.59 13.62 3.36
CA CYS A 368 -13.71 12.46 3.20
C CYS A 368 -13.52 11.66 4.49
N VAL A 369 -13.46 12.34 5.64
CA VAL A 369 -13.24 11.68 6.94
C VAL A 369 -14.53 11.05 7.47
N SER A 370 -15.70 11.60 7.12
CA SER A 370 -17.00 11.15 7.66
C SER A 370 -17.29 9.65 7.50
N PRO A 371 -16.98 8.97 6.37
CA PRO A 371 -17.30 7.55 6.21
C PRO A 371 -16.36 6.67 7.03
N VAL A 372 -15.11 7.09 7.22
CA VAL A 372 -14.16 6.42 8.12
C VAL A 372 -14.68 6.44 9.55
N ILE A 373 -15.16 7.60 10.01
CA ILE A 373 -15.80 7.74 11.33
C ILE A 373 -17.05 6.87 11.42
N ALA A 374 -17.92 6.89 10.41
CA ALA A 374 -19.16 6.12 10.41
C ALA A 374 -18.90 4.60 10.53
N VAL A 375 -17.92 4.07 9.79
CA VAL A 375 -17.51 2.65 9.89
C VAL A 375 -16.95 2.36 11.29
N GLY A 376 -16.14 3.26 11.84
CA GLY A 376 -15.61 3.13 13.21
C GLY A 376 -16.69 3.13 14.28
N VAL A 377 -17.68 4.03 14.18
CA VAL A 377 -18.85 4.07 15.07
C VAL A 377 -19.65 2.77 14.97
N ALA A 378 -19.90 2.28 13.75
CA ALA A 378 -20.61 1.03 13.54
C ALA A 378 -19.87 -0.17 14.18
N ALA A 379 -18.54 -0.21 14.03
CA ALA A 379 -17.70 -1.24 14.67
C ALA A 379 -17.75 -1.12 16.20
N GLY A 380 -17.66 0.09 16.75
CA GLY A 380 -17.74 0.35 18.19
C GLY A 380 -19.09 -0.05 18.79
N LEU A 381 -20.20 0.32 18.14
CA LEU A 381 -21.55 -0.08 18.56
C LEU A 381 -21.73 -1.60 18.54
N LYS A 382 -21.15 -2.27 17.53
CA LYS A 382 -21.18 -3.73 17.47
C LYS A 382 -20.38 -4.36 18.60
N LEU A 383 -19.16 -3.89 18.87
CA LEU A 383 -18.34 -4.37 19.99
C LEU A 383 -19.04 -4.16 21.33
N GLN A 384 -19.66 -3.01 21.54
CA GLN A 384 -20.44 -2.73 22.75
C GLN A 384 -21.58 -3.73 22.91
N ARG A 385 -22.37 -3.96 21.85
CA ARG A 385 -23.47 -4.94 21.86
C ARG A 385 -22.99 -6.36 22.12
N ASP A 386 -21.89 -6.76 21.49
CA ASP A 386 -21.37 -8.12 21.60
C ASP A 386 -20.70 -8.34 22.97
N GLY A 387 -20.03 -7.33 23.53
CA GLY A 387 -19.49 -7.35 24.89
C GLY A 387 -20.56 -7.47 25.98
N PHE A 388 -21.71 -6.79 25.82
CA PHE A 388 -22.87 -6.98 26.71
C PHE A 388 -23.39 -8.43 26.70
N ARG A 389 -23.30 -9.14 25.55
CA ARG A 389 -23.72 -10.55 25.45
C ARG A 389 -22.74 -11.51 26.12
N VAL A 390 -21.45 -11.17 26.16
CA VAL A 390 -20.42 -11.97 26.83
C VAL A 390 -20.54 -11.85 28.34
N LEU A 391 -20.83 -10.67 28.88
CA LEU A 391 -21.04 -10.47 30.33
C LEU A 391 -22.32 -11.13 30.87
N GLN A 392 -23.26 -11.48 30.00
CA GLN A 392 -24.53 -12.14 30.36
C GLN A 392 -24.46 -13.68 30.31
N ARG A 393 -23.37 -14.25 29.79
CA ARG A 393 -23.12 -15.70 29.73
C ARG A 393 -22.04 -16.06 30.73
#